data_AF-A0A3N4K0E8-F1
#
_entry.id   AF-A0A3N4K0E8-F1
#
_cell.length_a   1.000
_cell.length_b   1.000
_cell.length_c   1.000
_cell.angle_alpha   90.00
_cell.angle_beta   90.00
_cell.angle_gamma   90.00
#
_symmetry.space_group_name_H-M   'P 1'
#
loop_
_entity.id
_entity.type
_entity.pdbx_description
1 polymer ?
#
loop_
_entity_poly.entity_id
_entity_poly.type
_entity_poly.pdbx_seq_one_letter_code
_entity_poly.pdbx_strand_id
1 'polypeptide(L)'
;MSTFKAFLRNHSGHLVAGASAIIATGVGTGTIIWDNRVGRNHTVNDLDAKINGIDAKIDSVRADINRVEKKLENCQWAILETGHYTMNALDGNKRSMREWLQRLERCMQSGGVDCGSVPKA
;
A
#
# COMPACT_ATOMS: atom_id res chain seq x y z
N MET A 1 -66.96 -0.72 21.15
CA MET A 1 -66.24 -0.95 19.87
C MET A 1 -66.13 0.35 19.05
N SER A 2 -65.64 1.42 19.68
CA SER A 2 -65.47 2.75 19.05
C SER A 2 -64.12 3.38 19.43
N THR A 3 -63.54 2.97 20.56
CA THR A 3 -62.25 3.45 21.09
C THR A 3 -61.05 2.86 20.33
N PHE A 4 -61.12 1.59 19.89
CA PHE A 4 -60.02 0.96 19.11
C PHE A 4 -59.86 1.59 17.72
N LYS A 5 -60.97 2.08 17.14
CA LYS A 5 -60.98 2.80 15.86
C LYS A 5 -60.35 4.19 15.98
N ALA A 6 -60.43 4.82 17.17
CA ALA A 6 -59.77 6.08 17.46
C ALA A 6 -58.26 5.90 17.74
N PHE A 7 -57.87 4.80 18.39
CA PHE A 7 -56.45 4.49 18.64
C PHE A 7 -55.67 4.27 17.33
N LEU A 8 -56.26 3.54 16.38
CA LEU A 8 -55.66 3.37 15.05
C LEU A 8 -55.59 4.69 14.27
N ARG A 9 -56.58 5.59 14.40
CA ARG A 9 -56.57 6.90 13.74
C ARG A 9 -55.54 7.87 14.34
N ASN A 10 -55.23 7.74 15.63
CA ASN A 10 -54.27 8.60 16.32
C ASN A 10 -52.82 8.15 16.11
N HIS A 11 -52.57 6.85 15.91
CA HIS A 11 -51.22 6.34 15.63
C HIS A 11 -50.83 6.36 14.15
N SER A 12 -51.77 6.55 13.21
CA SER A 12 -51.42 6.90 11.82
C SER A 12 -50.76 8.28 11.70
N GLY A 13 -50.91 9.14 12.70
CA GLY A 13 -50.24 10.45 12.76
C GLY A 13 -48.77 10.39 13.12
N HIS A 14 -48.24 9.21 13.49
CA HIS A 14 -46.87 9.03 13.97
C HIS A 14 -46.01 8.10 13.09
N LEU A 15 -46.42 7.89 11.82
CA LEU A 15 -45.60 7.26 10.79
C LEU A 15 -44.97 8.29 9.83
N VAL A 16 -44.89 9.54 10.27
CA VAL A 16 -43.93 10.55 9.77
C VAL A 16 -42.90 10.81 10.87
N ALA A 17 -42.26 9.73 11.30
CA ALA A 17 -41.08 9.78 12.17
C ALA A 17 -39.99 8.79 11.73
N GLY A 18 -40.10 8.14 10.56
CA GLY A 18 -39.09 7.14 10.20
C GLY A 18 -39.11 6.52 8.79
N ALA A 19 -39.98 6.91 7.86
CA ALA A 19 -39.90 6.41 6.50
C ALA A 19 -40.32 7.48 5.50
N SER A 20 -39.45 7.74 4.54
CA SER A 20 -39.51 8.75 3.50
C SER A 20 -40.88 8.78 2.79
N ALA A 21 -41.64 9.85 3.02
CA ALA A 21 -42.76 10.21 2.16
C ALA A 21 -42.20 10.75 0.83
N ILE A 22 -42.15 9.91 -0.21
CA ILE A 22 -41.93 10.35 -1.58
C ILE A 22 -43.29 10.85 -2.11
N ILE A 23 -43.53 12.16 -2.00
CA ILE A 23 -44.69 12.81 -2.62
C ILE A 23 -44.36 13.07 -4.09
N ALA A 24 -44.93 12.26 -4.99
CA ALA A 24 -44.88 12.47 -6.42
C ALA A 24 -45.71 13.69 -6.83
N THR A 25 -45.06 14.85 -6.96
CA THR A 25 -45.51 15.96 -7.81
C THR A 25 -44.42 16.20 -8.84
N GLY A 26 -44.79 16.14 -10.12
CA GLY A 26 -43.94 15.87 -11.29
C GLY A 26 -42.81 16.85 -11.63
N VAL A 27 -42.33 17.66 -10.68
CA VAL A 27 -41.15 18.53 -10.87
C VAL A 27 -40.25 18.60 -9.63
N GLY A 28 -40.73 18.21 -8.44
CA GLY A 28 -40.02 18.42 -7.16
C GLY A 28 -39.40 17.16 -6.54
N THR A 29 -39.93 15.96 -6.79
CA THR A 29 -39.38 14.71 -6.24
C THR A 29 -38.19 14.18 -7.03
N GLY A 30 -38.12 14.49 -8.33
CA GLY A 30 -37.00 14.12 -9.19
C GLY A 30 -35.69 14.80 -8.79
N THR A 31 -35.74 16.05 -8.33
CA THR A 31 -34.55 16.81 -7.93
C THR A 31 -33.93 16.26 -6.65
N ILE A 32 -34.72 15.88 -5.64
CA ILE A 32 -34.21 15.29 -4.38
C ILE A 32 -33.63 13.90 -4.60
N ILE A 33 -34.27 13.06 -5.42
CA ILE A 33 -33.76 11.72 -5.75
C ILE A 33 -32.46 11.83 -6.57
N TRP A 34 -32.41 12.77 -7.51
CA TRP A 34 -31.22 13.07 -8.31
C TRP A 34 -30.06 13.57 -7.44
N ASP A 35 -30.31 14.54 -6.56
CA ASP A 35 -29.31 15.12 -5.67
C ASP A 35 -28.68 14.05 -4.74
N ASN A 36 -29.51 13.18 -4.16
CA ASN A 36 -29.03 12.03 -3.38
C ASN A 36 -28.19 11.04 -4.20
N ARG A 37 -28.56 10.81 -5.46
CA ARG A 37 -27.79 9.93 -6.37
C ARG A 37 -26.43 10.55 -6.71
N VAL A 38 -26.41 11.84 -7.04
CA VAL A 38 -25.19 12.59 -7.35
C VAL A 38 -24.27 12.64 -6.13
N GLY A 39 -24.80 12.96 -4.94
CA GLY A 39 -24.04 12.97 -3.70
C GLY A 39 -23.39 11.62 -3.38
N ARG A 40 -24.14 10.51 -3.49
CA ARG A 40 -23.57 9.17 -3.32
C ARG A 40 -22.51 8.84 -4.37
N ASN A 41 -22.72 9.20 -5.64
CA ASN A 41 -21.73 8.98 -6.68
C ASN A 41 -20.43 9.75 -6.40
N HIS A 42 -20.51 10.99 -5.90
CA HIS A 42 -19.33 11.74 -5.48
C HIS A 42 -18.57 11.05 -4.35
N THR A 43 -19.29 10.55 -3.33
CA THR A 43 -18.66 9.79 -2.23
C THR A 43 -17.98 8.51 -2.73
N VAL A 44 -18.63 7.76 -3.64
CA VAL A 44 -18.04 6.56 -4.22
C VAL A 44 -16.77 6.90 -5.02
N ASN A 45 -16.80 7.94 -5.83
CA ASN A 45 -15.63 8.37 -6.61
C ASN A 45 -14.48 8.86 -5.71
N ASP A 46 -14.77 9.56 -4.62
CA ASP A 46 -13.76 9.97 -3.63
C ASP A 46 -13.12 8.77 -2.93
N LEU A 47 -13.93 7.78 -2.55
CA LEU A 47 -13.44 6.54 -1.97
C LEU A 47 -12.58 5.75 -2.96
N ASP A 48 -13.01 5.66 -4.22
CA ASP A 48 -12.25 5.00 -5.29
C ASP A 48 -10.90 5.69 -5.52
N ALA A 49 -10.88 7.03 -5.58
CA ALA A 49 -9.65 7.80 -5.68
C ALA A 49 -8.71 7.57 -4.47
N LYS A 50 -9.27 7.48 -3.26
CA LYS A 50 -8.49 7.18 -2.04
C LYS A 50 -7.93 5.75 -2.06
N ILE A 51 -8.70 4.76 -2.49
CA ILE A 51 -8.26 3.37 -2.63
C ILE A 51 -7.11 3.30 -3.65
N ASN A 52 -7.27 3.89 -4.83
CA ASN A 52 -6.22 3.96 -5.84
C ASN A 52 -4.94 4.65 -5.30
N GLY A 53 -5.09 5.70 -4.50
CA GLY A 53 -3.98 6.36 -3.83
C GLY A 53 -3.28 5.49 -2.77
N ILE A 54 -4.03 4.62 -2.08
CA ILE A 54 -3.48 3.64 -1.14
C ILE A 54 -2.72 2.55 -1.90
N ASP A 55 -3.28 2.02 -3.00
CA ASP A 55 -2.63 1.00 -3.82
C ASP A 55 -1.28 1.48 -4.36
N ALA A 56 -1.22 2.71 -4.88
CA ALA A 56 0.03 3.31 -5.33
C ALA A 56 1.08 3.42 -4.21
N LYS A 57 0.66 3.74 -2.97
CA LYS A 57 1.56 3.78 -1.82
C LYS A 57 2.04 2.39 -1.41
N ILE A 58 1.16 1.38 -1.46
CA ILE A 58 1.51 -0.02 -1.17
C ILE A 58 2.57 -0.51 -2.18
N ASP A 59 2.39 -0.22 -3.47
CA ASP A 59 3.35 -0.60 -4.50
C ASP A 59 4.71 0.10 -4.32
N SER A 60 4.70 1.39 -3.93
CA SER A 60 5.94 2.11 -3.58
C SER A 60 6.65 1.46 -2.39
N VAL A 61 5.92 1.12 -1.32
CA VAL A 61 6.50 0.46 -0.14
C VAL A 61 7.04 -0.93 -0.51
N ARG A 62 6.34 -1.69 -1.36
CA ARG A 62 6.83 -2.98 -1.86
C ARG A 62 8.14 -2.82 -2.63
N ALA A 63 8.25 -1.80 -3.48
CA ALA A 63 9.49 -1.51 -4.20
C ALA A 63 10.66 -1.16 -3.26
N ASP A 64 10.39 -0.37 -2.21
CA ASP A 64 11.38 -0.03 -1.19
C ASP A 64 11.83 -1.26 -0.39
N ILE A 65 10.89 -2.14 0.00
CA ILE A 65 11.20 -3.41 0.68
C ILE A 65 12.12 -4.27 -0.19
N ASN A 66 11.76 -4.48 -1.46
CA ASN A 66 12.58 -5.26 -2.40
C ASN A 66 13.99 -4.68 -2.54
N ARG A 67 14.12 -3.35 -2.55
CA ARG A 67 15.41 -2.66 -2.61
C ARG A 67 16.23 -2.88 -1.33
N VAL A 68 15.60 -2.86 -0.17
CA VAL A 68 16.25 -3.12 1.12
C VAL A 68 16.68 -4.59 1.22
N GLU A 69 15.84 -5.54 0.84
CA GLU A 69 16.16 -6.97 0.80
C GLU A 69 17.39 -7.23 -0.05
N LYS A 70 17.44 -6.68 -1.28
CA LYS A 70 18.61 -6.81 -2.16
C LYS A 70 19.89 -6.23 -1.55
N LYS A 71 19.79 -5.10 -0.82
CA LYS A 71 20.94 -4.54 -0.09
C LYS A 71 21.38 -5.46 1.05
N LEU A 72 20.43 -6.06 1.77
CA LEU A 72 20.72 -6.99 2.85
C LEU A 72 21.42 -8.25 2.33
N GLU A 73 20.92 -8.84 1.24
CA GLU A 73 21.57 -9.98 0.56
C GLU A 73 23.03 -9.65 0.18
N ASN A 74 23.25 -8.48 -0.43
CA ASN A 74 24.58 -8.02 -0.78
C ASN A 74 25.50 -7.87 0.45
N CYS A 75 24.98 -7.31 1.55
CA CYS A 75 25.75 -7.17 2.80
C CYS A 75 26.10 -8.53 3.41
N GLN A 76 25.13 -9.47 3.47
CA GLN A 76 25.37 -10.82 3.98
C GLN A 76 26.47 -11.52 3.18
N TRP A 77 26.40 -11.42 1.85
CA TRP A 77 27.42 -12.00 0.99
C TRP A 77 28.80 -11.37 1.21
N ALA A 78 28.88 -10.03 1.29
CA ALA A 78 30.16 -9.35 1.53
C ALA A 78 30.80 -9.75 2.87
N ILE A 79 29.99 -9.96 3.92
CA ILE A 79 30.48 -10.44 5.23
C ILE A 79 31.05 -11.86 5.10
N LEU A 80 30.34 -12.76 4.43
CA LEU A 80 30.79 -14.13 4.22
C LEU A 80 32.08 -14.18 3.38
N GLU A 81 32.15 -13.40 2.31
CA GLU A 81 33.31 -13.33 1.44
C GLU A 81 34.54 -12.78 2.18
N THR A 82 34.36 -11.69 2.93
CA THR A 82 35.41 -11.10 3.77
C THR A 82 35.91 -12.11 4.80
N GLY A 83 35.00 -12.85 5.44
CA GLY A 83 35.33 -13.93 6.37
C GLY A 83 36.17 -15.01 5.71
N HIS A 84 35.79 -15.46 4.51
CA HIS A 84 36.54 -16.46 3.75
C HIS A 84 37.97 -16.01 3.43
N TYR A 85 38.16 -14.79 2.91
CA TYR A 85 39.50 -14.28 2.64
C TYR A 85 40.33 -14.05 3.90
N THR A 86 39.68 -13.62 4.98
CA THR A 86 40.35 -13.45 6.28
C THR A 86 40.85 -14.79 6.81
N MET A 87 40.03 -15.84 6.77
CA MET A 87 40.45 -17.19 7.18
C MET A 87 41.61 -17.71 6.32
N ASN A 88 41.57 -17.54 5.00
CA ASN A 88 42.67 -17.92 4.11
C ASN A 88 43.97 -17.16 4.43
N ALA A 89 43.87 -15.89 4.79
CA ALA A 89 45.03 -15.08 5.19
C ALA A 89 45.62 -15.54 6.53
N LEU A 90 44.77 -15.96 7.47
CA LEU A 90 45.17 -16.54 8.76
C LEU A 90 45.82 -17.92 8.59
N ASP A 91 45.39 -18.70 7.60
CA ASP A 91 45.99 -20.00 7.21
C ASP A 91 47.32 -19.84 6.43
N GLY A 92 47.80 -18.60 6.28
CA GLY A 92 49.09 -18.28 5.65
C GLY A 92 48.99 -17.84 4.19
N ASN A 93 47.86 -18.05 3.51
CA ASN A 93 47.63 -17.57 2.15
C ASN A 93 47.09 -16.13 2.13
N LYS A 94 48.00 -15.16 2.18
CA LYS A 94 47.67 -13.72 2.16
C LYS A 94 47.35 -13.15 0.76
N ARG A 95 47.53 -13.94 -0.32
CA ARG A 95 47.34 -13.43 -1.69
C ARG A 95 45.88 -13.09 -1.95
N SER A 96 44.97 -13.98 -1.57
CA SER A 96 43.54 -13.83 -1.80
C SER A 96 42.96 -12.57 -1.13
N MET A 97 43.37 -12.29 0.10
CA MET A 97 42.97 -11.07 0.82
C MET A 97 43.48 -9.78 0.14
N ARG A 98 44.70 -9.79 -0.41
CA ARG A 98 45.23 -8.62 -1.15
C ARG A 98 44.45 -8.36 -2.43
N GLU A 99 44.14 -9.40 -3.19
CA GLU A 99 43.36 -9.29 -4.43
C GLU A 99 41.94 -8.81 -4.15
N TRP A 100 41.31 -9.30 -3.07
CA TRP A 100 40.00 -8.84 -2.64
C TRP A 100 40.00 -7.36 -2.24
N LEU A 101 40.97 -6.91 -1.43
CA LEU A 101 41.10 -5.50 -1.06
C LEU A 101 41.26 -4.58 -2.28
N GLN A 102 42.06 -4.99 -3.26
CA GLN A 102 42.22 -4.22 -4.52
C GLN A 102 40.93 -4.18 -5.34
N ARG A 103 40.11 -5.24 -5.32
CA ARG A 103 38.78 -5.23 -5.95
C ARG A 103 37.82 -4.31 -5.21
N LEU A 104 37.81 -4.37 -3.87
CA LEU A 104 36.97 -3.52 -3.04
C LEU A 104 37.30 -2.02 -3.22
N GLU A 105 38.58 -1.68 -3.29
CA GLU A 105 39.04 -0.31 -3.51
C GLU A 105 38.61 0.23 -4.88
N ARG A 106 38.77 -0.57 -5.95
CA ARG A 106 38.26 -0.21 -7.29
C ARG A 106 36.74 -0.04 -7.30
N CYS A 107 36.04 -0.95 -6.63
CA CYS A 107 34.59 -0.92 -6.45
C CYS A 107 34.15 0.41 -5.78
N MET A 108 34.81 0.84 -4.70
CA MET A 108 34.56 2.12 -4.05
C MET A 108 34.85 3.33 -4.96
N GLN A 109 35.95 3.30 -5.72
CA GLN A 109 36.31 4.37 -6.65
C GLN A 109 35.33 4.51 -7.82
N SER A 110 34.74 3.40 -8.27
CA SER A 110 33.71 3.38 -9.33
C SER A 110 32.31 3.79 -8.85
N GLY A 111 32.13 4.12 -7.56
CA GLY A 111 30.82 4.42 -7.00
C GLY A 111 29.87 3.21 -6.96
N GLY A 112 30.40 1.99 -6.91
CA GLY A 112 29.57 0.78 -6.86
C GLY A 112 29.36 0.06 -8.20
N VAL A 113 29.82 0.64 -9.31
CA VAL A 113 29.52 0.16 -10.68
C VAL A 113 30.33 -1.09 -11.05
N ASP A 114 31.59 -1.16 -10.62
CA ASP A 114 32.51 -2.27 -10.94
C ASP A 114 32.62 -3.31 -9.81
N CYS A 115 31.74 -3.24 -8.81
CA CYS A 115 31.62 -4.25 -7.75
C CYS A 115 30.94 -5.49 -8.34
N GLY A 116 31.66 -6.20 -9.20
CA GLY A 116 31.12 -7.25 -10.05
C GLY A 116 30.06 -8.09 -9.34
N SER A 117 28.84 -8.01 -9.87
CA SER A 117 27.86 -9.08 -9.74
C SER A 117 28.49 -10.34 -10.34
N VAL A 118 29.09 -11.17 -9.48
CA VAL A 118 29.54 -12.52 -9.84
C VAL A 118 28.30 -13.42 -9.92
N PRO A 119 28.22 -14.37 -10.87
CA PRO A 119 26.98 -15.09 -11.18
C PRO A 119 26.45 -15.86 -9.97
N LYS A 120 25.12 -15.80 -9.75
CA LYS A 120 24.41 -16.77 -8.92
C LYS A 120 24.68 -18.17 -9.50
N ALA A 121 25.32 -19.03 -8.72
CA ALA A 121 25.33 -20.46 -8.96
C ALA A 121 23.93 -21.05 -8.75
#